data_AF-A0A160T6Y5-F1
#
_entry.id   AF-A0A160T6Y5-F1
#
_cell.length_a   1.000
_cell.length_b   1.000
_cell.length_c   1.000
_cell.angle_alpha   90.00
_cell.angle_beta   90.00
_cell.angle_gamma   90.00
#
_symmetry.space_group_name_H-M   'P 1'
#
loop_
_entity.id
_entity.type
_entity.pdbx_description
1 polymer ?
#
loop_
_entity_poly.entity_id
_entity_poly.type
_entity_poly.pdbx_seq_one_letter_code
_entity_poly.pdbx_strand_id
1 'polypeptide(L)'
;MSRLRPITLAVACCALLWLLAACRGGGDENVPFAVEEQAKIACTETCALHGQCGTLPDEQRAVLAGSVAPVVTLHDRFFLEGNLVTVQELSQRSLIGAVNGQPLIGVATEFPHLFYRVNDQGKIGWVSEWCLERP
;
A
#
# COMPACT_ATOMS: atom_id res chain seq x y z
N MET A 1 -0.79 59.59 -14.31
CA MET A 1 -1.66 58.87 -13.35
C MET A 1 -2.04 57.52 -13.97
N SER A 2 -1.20 56.50 -13.76
CA SER A 2 -1.37 55.19 -14.40
C SER A 2 -2.41 54.38 -13.62
N ARG A 3 -3.67 54.41 -14.08
CA ARG A 3 -4.72 53.53 -13.57
C ARG A 3 -4.56 52.14 -14.23
N LEU A 4 -3.45 51.45 -13.95
CA LEU A 4 -3.37 50.00 -14.21
C LEU A 4 -4.22 49.28 -13.15
N ARG A 5 -5.52 49.36 -13.44
CA ARG A 5 -6.63 48.45 -13.19
C ARG A 5 -6.32 47.31 -12.19
N PRO A 6 -6.78 47.39 -10.93
CA PRO A 6 -6.75 46.28 -9.96
C PRO A 6 -7.32 44.94 -10.49
N ILE A 7 -8.06 44.99 -11.59
CA ILE A 7 -8.62 43.84 -12.32
C ILE A 7 -7.51 42.93 -12.88
N THR A 8 -6.40 43.46 -13.41
CA THR A 8 -5.33 42.60 -13.95
C THR A 8 -4.58 41.82 -12.86
N LEU A 9 -4.47 42.42 -11.66
CA LEU A 9 -3.89 41.78 -10.48
C LEU A 9 -4.79 40.65 -9.95
N ALA A 10 -6.11 40.87 -9.95
CA ALA A 10 -7.08 39.85 -9.55
C ALA A 10 -7.11 38.65 -10.52
N VAL A 11 -7.06 38.90 -11.83
CA VAL A 11 -7.02 37.82 -12.84
C VAL A 11 -5.73 37.02 -12.75
N ALA A 12 -4.59 37.67 -12.54
CA ALA A 12 -3.30 36.99 -12.35
C ALA A 12 -3.31 36.10 -11.09
N CYS A 13 -3.88 36.57 -9.98
CA CYS A 13 -4.01 35.76 -8.75
C CYS A 13 -4.95 34.56 -8.95
N CYS A 14 -6.09 34.73 -9.62
CA CYS A 14 -7.00 33.61 -9.89
C CYS A 14 -6.37 32.55 -10.80
N ALA A 15 -5.61 32.96 -11.82
CA ALA A 15 -4.88 32.03 -12.69
C ALA A 15 -3.79 31.27 -11.91
N LEU A 16 -3.10 31.93 -11.00
CA LEU A 16 -2.07 31.30 -10.16
C LEU A 16 -2.69 30.28 -9.17
N LEU A 17 -3.85 30.60 -8.59
CA LEU A 17 -4.57 29.68 -7.70
C LEU A 17 -5.09 28.44 -8.44
N TRP A 18 -5.54 28.60 -9.69
CA TRP A 18 -5.93 27.48 -10.54
C TRP A 18 -4.74 26.59 -10.94
N LEU A 19 -3.58 27.19 -11.23
CA LEU A 19 -2.35 26.42 -11.49
C LEU A 19 -1.87 25.65 -10.24
N LEU A 20 -1.99 26.25 -9.05
CA LEU A 20 -1.66 25.57 -7.78
C LEU A 20 -2.66 24.44 -7.46
N ALA A 21 -3.93 24.59 -7.83
CA ALA A 21 -4.93 23.53 -7.69
C ALA A 21 -4.70 22.38 -8.70
N ALA A 22 -4.25 22.69 -9.92
CA ALA A 22 -3.92 21.68 -10.94
C ALA A 22 -2.61 20.93 -10.64
N CYS A 23 -1.65 21.56 -9.96
CA CYS A 23 -0.44 20.90 -9.46
C CYS A 23 -0.67 20.09 -8.17
N ARG A 24 -1.81 20.27 -7.50
CA ARG A 24 -2.27 19.37 -6.44
C ARG A 24 -2.97 18.19 -7.10
N GLY A 25 -2.21 17.49 -7.93
CA GLY A 25 -2.64 16.35 -8.72
C GLY A 25 -3.43 15.39 -7.86
N GLY A 26 -4.64 15.10 -8.33
CA GLY A 26 -5.44 13.95 -7.95
C GLY A 26 -4.72 12.66 -8.32
N GLY A 27 -3.68 12.34 -7.56
CA GLY A 27 -3.07 11.03 -7.50
C GLY A 27 -3.59 10.36 -6.24
N ASP A 28 -4.52 9.43 -6.42
CA ASP A 28 -4.69 8.31 -5.50
C ASP A 28 -3.49 7.36 -5.68
N GLU A 29 -2.27 7.92 -5.65
CA GLU A 29 -1.03 7.18 -5.62
C GLU A 29 -0.85 6.78 -4.16
N ASN A 30 -1.09 5.50 -3.86
CA ASN A 30 -0.70 4.91 -2.59
C ASN A 30 0.78 5.20 -2.34
N VAL A 31 1.07 6.26 -1.60
CA VAL A 31 2.44 6.65 -1.23
C VAL A 31 3.01 5.49 -0.41
N PRO A 32 4.10 4.82 -0.87
CA PRO A 32 4.68 3.70 -0.14
C PRO A 32 5.05 4.08 1.30
N PHE A 33 4.92 3.14 2.24
CA PHE A 33 5.41 3.34 3.60
C PHE A 33 6.93 3.57 3.61
N ALA A 34 7.38 4.51 4.41
CA ALA A 34 8.81 4.73 4.64
C ALA A 34 9.40 3.68 5.59
N VAL A 35 10.72 3.49 5.53
CA VAL A 35 11.44 2.71 6.53
C VAL A 35 11.36 3.42 7.89
N GLU A 36 11.21 2.64 8.96
CA GLU A 36 10.87 3.06 10.33
C GLU A 36 9.47 3.69 10.50
N GLU A 37 8.63 3.70 9.46
CA GLU A 37 7.23 4.11 9.60
C GLU A 37 6.43 3.06 10.38
N GLN A 38 5.50 3.52 11.22
CA GLN A 38 4.50 2.64 11.83
C GLN A 38 3.36 2.38 10.84
N ALA A 39 3.01 1.11 10.70
CA ALA A 39 1.86 0.66 9.93
C ALA A 39 0.96 -0.20 10.80
N LYS A 40 -0.32 -0.25 10.46
CA LYS A 40 -1.31 -1.12 11.08
C LYS A 40 -1.56 -2.33 10.18
N ILE A 41 -1.52 -3.52 10.76
CA ILE A 41 -1.90 -4.76 10.09
C ILE A 41 -3.40 -4.71 9.82
N ALA A 42 -3.79 -4.81 8.55
CA ALA A 42 -5.18 -4.67 8.13
C ALA A 42 -5.57 -5.81 7.20
N CYS A 43 -6.60 -6.57 7.57
CA CYS A 43 -7.18 -7.56 6.68
C CYS A 43 -8.27 -6.91 5.80
N THR A 44 -7.82 -5.99 4.94
CA THR A 44 -8.65 -5.30 3.95
C THR A 44 -9.31 -6.30 2.99
N GLU A 45 -10.34 -5.85 2.27
CA GLU A 45 -10.98 -6.68 1.23
C GLU A 45 -9.95 -7.12 0.17
N THR A 46 -9.11 -6.21 -0.30
CA THR A 46 -8.04 -6.51 -1.26
C THR A 46 -7.04 -7.52 -0.71
N CYS A 47 -6.58 -7.35 0.54
CA CYS A 47 -5.69 -8.31 1.19
C CYS A 47 -6.29 -9.72 1.24
N ALA A 48 -7.59 -9.83 1.59
CA ALA A 48 -8.30 -11.09 1.65
C ALA A 48 -8.53 -11.72 0.27
N LEU A 49 -8.92 -10.92 -0.73
CA LEU A 49 -9.13 -11.36 -2.12
C LEU A 49 -7.87 -11.98 -2.72
N HIS A 50 -6.70 -11.49 -2.33
CA HIS A 50 -5.41 -12.03 -2.74
C HIS A 50 -4.87 -13.14 -1.83
N GLY A 51 -5.70 -13.67 -0.92
CA GLY A 51 -5.33 -14.78 -0.03
C GLY A 51 -4.22 -14.45 0.97
N GLN A 52 -4.02 -13.16 1.28
CA GLN A 52 -3.00 -12.70 2.23
C GLN A 52 -3.57 -12.48 3.64
N CYS A 53 -4.86 -12.73 3.85
CA CYS A 53 -5.49 -12.75 5.16
C CYS A 53 -6.22 -14.07 5.39
N GLY A 54 -6.17 -14.57 6.62
CA GLY A 54 -6.89 -15.76 7.06
C GLY A 54 -7.54 -15.56 8.43
N THR A 55 -8.26 -16.59 8.87
CA THR A 55 -8.82 -16.68 10.23
C THR A 55 -8.10 -17.79 10.98
N LEU A 56 -7.64 -17.48 12.19
CA LEU A 56 -6.98 -18.40 13.10
C LEU A 56 -8.01 -19.28 13.85
N PRO A 57 -7.59 -20.38 14.52
CA PRO A 57 -8.51 -21.27 15.22
C PRO A 57 -9.35 -20.61 16.33
N ASP A 58 -8.89 -19.49 16.88
CA ASP A 58 -9.56 -18.67 17.88
C ASP A 58 -10.43 -17.56 17.27
N GLU A 59 -10.77 -17.69 15.99
CA GLU A 59 -11.57 -16.75 15.20
C GLU A 59 -10.92 -15.36 15.00
N GLN A 60 -9.66 -15.18 15.41
CA GLN A 60 -8.93 -13.95 15.13
C GLN A 60 -8.53 -13.88 13.66
N ARG A 61 -8.69 -12.70 13.06
CA ARG A 61 -8.20 -12.43 11.71
C ARG A 61 -6.71 -12.10 11.77
N ALA A 62 -5.97 -12.62 10.80
CA ALA A 62 -4.54 -12.42 10.72
C ALA A 62 -4.07 -12.29 9.28
N VAL A 63 -3.13 -11.39 9.06
CA VAL A 63 -2.40 -11.26 7.81
C VAL A 63 -1.31 -12.32 7.78
N LEU A 64 -1.27 -13.09 6.69
CA LEU A 64 -0.30 -14.13 6.46
C LEU A 64 0.99 -13.53 5.91
N ALA A 65 2.14 -14.06 6.34
CA ALA A 65 3.45 -13.49 6.06
C ALA A 65 4.50 -14.58 5.80
N GLY A 66 5.56 -14.21 5.08
CA GLY A 66 6.76 -15.01 4.91
C GLY A 66 7.87 -14.56 5.85
N SER A 67 8.53 -15.47 6.55
CA SER A 67 9.58 -15.12 7.51
C SER A 67 10.89 -14.70 6.86
N VAL A 68 11.23 -15.30 5.71
CA VAL A 68 12.51 -15.12 5.03
C VAL A 68 12.41 -14.13 3.87
N ALA A 69 11.36 -14.25 3.05
CA ALA A 69 11.20 -13.49 1.83
C ALA A 69 9.72 -13.14 1.57
N PRO A 70 9.44 -12.18 0.68
CA PRO A 70 8.10 -11.97 0.12
C PRO A 70 7.50 -13.24 -0.48
N VAL A 71 6.29 -13.59 -0.05
CA VAL A 71 5.54 -14.74 -0.57
C VAL A 71 4.06 -14.39 -0.67
N VAL A 72 3.38 -15.00 -1.63
CA VAL A 72 1.92 -14.92 -1.79
C VAL A 72 1.20 -16.23 -1.48
N THR A 73 1.97 -17.30 -1.26
CA THR A 73 1.52 -18.64 -0.88
C THR A 73 2.54 -19.26 0.08
N LEU A 74 2.19 -20.38 0.71
CA LEU A 74 3.09 -21.13 1.61
C LEU A 74 3.64 -20.25 2.76
N HIS A 75 2.79 -19.39 3.31
CA HIS A 75 3.12 -18.55 4.45
C HIS A 75 3.50 -19.39 5.67
N ASP A 76 4.49 -18.92 6.42
CA ASP A 76 5.03 -19.58 7.62
C ASP A 76 4.95 -18.68 8.85
N ARG A 77 4.29 -17.52 8.70
CA ARG A 77 4.12 -16.51 9.73
C ARG A 77 2.79 -15.80 9.56
N PHE A 78 2.36 -15.11 10.61
CA PHE A 78 1.17 -14.26 10.57
C PHE A 78 1.31 -13.07 11.51
N PHE A 79 0.50 -12.04 11.33
CA PHE A 79 0.35 -10.90 12.24
C PHE A 79 -1.13 -10.66 12.49
N LEU A 80 -1.51 -10.38 13.73
CA LEU A 80 -2.92 -10.19 14.09
C LEU A 80 -3.44 -8.88 13.50
N GLU A 81 -4.68 -8.91 13.01
CA GLU A 81 -5.36 -7.70 12.53
C GLU A 81 -5.43 -6.65 13.64
N GLY A 82 -5.11 -5.40 13.28
CA GLY A 82 -5.09 -4.26 14.19
C GLY A 82 -3.76 -4.01 14.88
N ASN A 83 -2.81 -4.97 14.86
CA ASN A 83 -1.50 -4.75 15.45
C ASN A 83 -0.74 -3.63 14.74
N LEU A 84 -0.01 -2.84 15.51
CA LEU A 84 0.96 -1.88 14.99
C LEU A 84 2.30 -2.58 14.78
N VAL A 85 2.91 -2.32 13.63
CA VAL A 85 4.21 -2.86 13.24
C VAL A 85 5.10 -1.74 12.71
N THR A 86 6.41 -1.92 12.80
CA THR A 86 7.38 -0.99 12.21
C THR A 86 7.89 -1.54 10.90
N VAL A 87 7.84 -0.74 9.83
CA VAL A 87 8.42 -1.07 8.54
C VAL A 87 9.95 -0.99 8.64
N GLN A 88 10.65 -2.04 8.23
CA GLN A 88 12.11 -2.13 8.27
C GLN A 88 12.73 -2.08 6.88
N GLU A 89 12.02 -2.60 5.88
CA GLU A 89 12.54 -2.75 4.52
C GLU A 89 11.38 -2.83 3.52
N LEU A 90 11.65 -2.46 2.28
CA LEU A 90 10.74 -2.61 1.16
C LEU A 90 11.36 -3.54 0.11
N SER A 91 10.54 -4.37 -0.53
CA SER A 91 10.94 -5.20 -1.65
C SER A 91 9.85 -5.21 -2.71
N GLN A 92 10.19 -4.75 -3.91
CA GLN A 92 9.31 -4.85 -5.07
C GLN A 92 9.49 -6.23 -5.74
N ARG A 93 8.39 -6.91 -6.05
CA ARG A 93 8.37 -8.19 -6.75
C ARG A 93 7.43 -8.12 -7.95
N SER A 94 7.73 -8.89 -8.99
CA SER A 94 6.78 -9.11 -10.08
C SER A 94 5.83 -10.24 -9.69
N LEU A 95 4.52 -9.97 -9.69
CA LEU A 95 3.48 -10.95 -9.43
C LEU A 95 2.69 -11.23 -10.70
N ILE A 96 2.13 -12.43 -10.80
CA ILE A 96 1.26 -12.83 -11.92
C ILE A 96 -0.19 -12.80 -11.44
N GLY A 97 -1.06 -12.11 -12.18
CA GLY A 97 -2.51 -12.19 -11.96
C GLY A 97 -3.03 -13.59 -12.30
N ALA A 98 -3.49 -14.33 -11.28
CA ALA A 98 -3.98 -15.70 -11.43
C ALA A 98 -5.29 -15.93 -10.65
N VAL A 99 -6.15 -16.82 -11.15
CA VAL A 99 -7.36 -17.32 -10.47
C VAL A 99 -7.17 -18.82 -10.24
N ASN A 100 -7.32 -19.28 -9.00
CA ASN A 100 -7.08 -20.68 -8.61
C ASN A 100 -5.70 -21.21 -9.05
N GLY A 101 -4.68 -20.34 -9.02
CA GLY A 101 -3.31 -20.69 -9.44
C GLY A 101 -3.11 -20.82 -10.96
N GLN A 102 -4.12 -20.48 -11.77
CA GLN A 102 -4.02 -20.43 -13.22
C GLN A 102 -3.97 -18.98 -13.70
N PRO A 103 -3.05 -18.60 -14.61
CA PRO A 103 -3.01 -17.26 -15.18
C PRO A 103 -4.36 -16.87 -15.81
N LEU A 104 -4.80 -15.62 -15.60
CA LEU A 104 -6.09 -15.09 -16.07
C LEU A 104 -6.25 -15.09 -17.60
N ILE A 105 -5.14 -15.08 -18.32
CA ILE A 105 -5.03 -15.19 -19.77
C ILE A 105 -3.88 -16.14 -20.09
N GLY A 106 -3.91 -16.80 -21.26
CA GLY A 106 -2.84 -17.71 -21.70
C GLY A 106 -1.44 -17.07 -21.74
N VAL A 107 -1.36 -15.76 -21.60
CA VAL A 107 -0.16 -14.99 -21.29
C VAL A 107 -0.32 -14.42 -19.88
N ALA A 108 0.54 -14.83 -18.95
CA ALA A 108 0.57 -14.28 -17.60
C ALA A 108 0.85 -12.76 -17.65
N THR A 109 -0.10 -11.94 -17.23
CA THR A 109 0.17 -10.50 -17.02
C THR A 109 0.89 -10.35 -15.69
N GLU A 110 2.16 -9.99 -15.79
CA GLU A 110 2.99 -9.59 -14.65
C GLU A 110 2.69 -8.15 -14.25
N PHE A 111 2.68 -7.88 -12.94
CA PHE A 111 2.59 -6.54 -12.38
C PHE A 111 3.54 -6.38 -11.19
N PRO A 112 4.15 -5.20 -11.00
CA PRO A 112 4.99 -4.93 -9.83
C PRO A 112 4.11 -4.81 -8.58
N HIS A 113 4.62 -5.34 -7.47
CA HIS A 113 3.93 -5.36 -6.18
C HIS A 113 4.91 -5.13 -5.04
N LEU A 114 4.55 -4.28 -4.07
CA LEU A 114 5.40 -4.02 -2.91
C LEU A 114 5.12 -4.98 -1.76
N PHE A 115 6.20 -5.42 -1.14
CA PHE A 115 6.19 -6.11 0.14
C PHE A 115 7.03 -5.32 1.14
N TYR A 116 6.58 -5.36 2.39
CA TYR A 116 7.23 -4.69 3.50
C TYR A 116 7.73 -5.73 4.49
N ARG A 117 9.01 -5.62 4.86
CA ARG A 117 9.53 -6.35 6.01
C ARG A 117 9.13 -5.57 7.24
N VAL A 118 8.28 -6.15 8.07
CA VAL A 118 7.73 -5.51 9.26
C VAL A 118 8.22 -6.19 10.54
N ASN A 119 8.26 -5.44 11.63
CA ASN A 119 8.62 -5.93 12.96
C ASN A 119 7.50 -5.61 13.97
N ASP A 120 7.04 -6.65 14.67
CA ASP A 120 6.16 -6.58 15.83
C ASP A 120 6.92 -7.13 17.04
N GLN A 121 7.55 -6.24 17.83
CA GLN A 121 8.23 -6.60 19.09
C GLN A 121 9.25 -7.77 18.96
N GLY A 122 9.99 -7.83 17.84
CA GLY A 122 10.97 -8.87 17.53
C GLY A 122 10.45 -9.96 16.58
N LYS A 123 9.13 -10.03 16.34
CA LYS A 123 8.54 -10.87 15.30
C LYS A 123 8.66 -10.18 13.94
N ILE A 124 9.57 -10.67 13.11
CA ILE A 124 9.83 -10.09 11.79
C ILE A 124 9.19 -10.93 10.68
N GLY A 125 8.64 -10.31 9.64
CA GLY A 125 8.12 -11.01 8.47
C GLY A 125 7.82 -10.08 7.31
N TRP A 126 7.61 -10.65 6.12
CA TRP A 126 7.26 -9.96 4.91
C TRP A 126 5.75 -9.97 4.71
N VAL A 127 5.16 -8.79 4.57
CA VAL A 127 3.73 -8.55 4.40
C VAL A 127 3.49 -7.81 3.10
N SER A 128 2.42 -8.16 2.40
CA SER A 128 1.97 -7.48 1.17
C SER A 128 1.48 -6.05 1.45
N GLU A 129 1.73 -5.10 0.55
CA GLU A 129 1.19 -3.74 0.65
C GLU A 129 -0.34 -3.69 0.82
N TRP A 130 -1.08 -4.68 0.31
CA TRP A 130 -2.53 -4.74 0.45
C TRP A 130 -3.01 -4.85 1.90
N CYS A 131 -2.11 -5.30 2.79
CA CYS A 131 -2.42 -5.72 4.14
C CYS A 131 -1.91 -4.76 5.22
N LEU A 132 -1.50 -3.56 4.81
CA LEU A 132 -1.03 -2.50 5.70
C LEU A 132 -1.83 -1.22 5.47
N GLU A 133 -2.17 -0.55 6.56
CA GLU A 133 -2.80 0.78 6.55
C GLU A 133 -1.99 1.73 7.43
N ARG A 134 -2.08 3.04 7.15
CA ARG A 134 -1.62 4.04 8.12
C ARG A 134 -2.57 4.06 9.32
N PRO A 135 -2.04 4.17 10.55
CA PRO A 135 -2.84 4.15 11.77
C PRO A 135 -3.78 5.35 11.93
#